data_AF-A0A078IG26-F1
#
_entry.id   AF-A0A078IG26-F1
#
_cell.length_a   1.000
_cell.length_b   1.000
_cell.length_c   1.000
_cell.angle_alpha   90.00
_cell.angle_beta   90.00
_cell.angle_gamma   90.00
#
_symmetry.space_group_name_H-M   'P 1'
#
loop_
_entity.id
_entity.type
_entity.pdbx_description
1 polymer ?
#
loop_
_entity_poly.entity_id
_entity_poly.type
_entity_poly.pdbx_seq_one_letter_code
_entity_poly.pdbx_strand_id
1 'polypeptide(L)'
;MKKQRYLVFFFVLFSFLLFVNLSEARSGGVAEEYWKKIMKNEPLPEPIKELLNNPFRTGEERFVKDFKTKSIVIIYHNPNV
;
A
#
# COMPACT_ATOMS: atom_id res chain seq x y z
N MET A 1 35.68 24.42 -12.53
CA MET A 1 34.69 24.44 -11.41
C MET A 1 33.23 24.64 -11.84
N LYS A 2 32.91 25.45 -12.85
CA LYS A 2 31.49 25.68 -13.28
C LYS A 2 30.75 24.41 -13.72
N LYS A 3 31.40 23.50 -14.46
CA LYS A 3 30.81 22.23 -14.94
C LYS A 3 30.34 21.29 -13.81
N GLN A 4 31.11 21.21 -12.72
CA GLN A 4 30.76 20.42 -11.53
C GLN A 4 29.53 21.00 -10.81
N ARG A 5 29.39 22.33 -10.81
CA ARG A 5 28.24 23.01 -10.21
C ARG A 5 26.94 22.68 -10.94
N TYR A 6 26.94 22.63 -12.29
CA TYR A 6 25.76 22.23 -13.06
C TYR A 6 25.36 20.78 -12.82
N LEU A 7 26.33 19.86 -12.68
CA LEU A 7 26.05 18.47 -12.31
C LEU A 7 25.37 18.35 -10.95
N VAL A 8 25.88 19.06 -9.94
CA VAL A 8 25.26 19.08 -8.61
C VAL A 8 23.84 19.63 -8.66
N PHE A 9 23.62 20.75 -9.36
CA PHE A 9 22.28 21.30 -9.56
C PHE A 9 21.32 20.33 -10.26
N PHE A 10 21.81 19.60 -11.27
CA PHE A 10 21.02 18.59 -11.96
C PHE A 10 20.58 17.45 -11.02
N PHE A 11 21.50 16.91 -10.22
CA PHE A 11 21.17 15.84 -9.27
C PHE A 11 20.19 16.29 -8.19
N VAL A 12 20.35 17.52 -7.67
CA VAL A 12 19.41 18.09 -6.68
C VAL A 12 18.02 18.26 -7.29
N LEU A 13 17.93 18.82 -8.50
CA LEU A 13 16.66 19.02 -9.19
C LEU A 13 15.98 17.68 -9.53
N PHE A 14 16.77 16.70 -10.00
CA PHE A 14 16.28 15.36 -10.31
C PHE A 14 15.78 14.64 -9.06
N SER A 15 16.50 14.72 -7.94
CA SER A 15 16.06 14.16 -6.66
C SER A 15 14.77 14.81 -6.16
N PHE A 16 14.64 16.14 -6.31
CA PHE A 16 13.41 16.84 -5.94
C PHE A 16 12.23 16.43 -6.82
N LEU A 17 12.45 16.29 -8.14
CA LEU A 17 11.45 15.81 -9.07
C LEU A 17 10.96 14.40 -8.72
N LEU A 18 11.87 13.48 -8.41
CA LEU A 18 11.52 12.13 -7.95
C LEU A 18 10.73 12.16 -6.63
N PHE A 19 11.11 13.03 -5.69
CA PHE A 19 10.42 13.16 -4.40
C PHE A 19 8.98 13.66 -4.56
N VAL A 20 8.75 14.66 -5.42
CA VAL A 20 7.41 15.18 -5.72
C VAL A 20 6.54 14.10 -6.38
N ASN A 21 7.07 13.34 -7.34
CA ASN A 21 6.33 12.25 -7.99
C ASN A 21 5.98 11.10 -7.00
N LEU A 22 6.84 10.82 -6.02
CA LEU A 22 6.55 9.82 -4.98
C LEU A 22 5.44 10.28 -4.02
N SER A 23 5.31 11.58 -3.78
CA SER A 23 4.28 12.13 -2.89
C SER A 23 2.86 12.05 -3.47
N GLU A 24 2.72 11.83 -4.78
CA GLU A 24 1.43 11.71 -5.47
C GLU A 24 0.86 10.28 -5.43
N ALA A 25 1.60 9.31 -4.88
CA ALA A 25 1.24 7.89 -4.87
C ALA A 25 -0.03 7.54 -4.07
N ARG A 26 -0.65 8.49 -3.34
CA ARG A 26 -1.87 8.21 -2.59
C ARG A 26 -2.67 9.45 -2.22
N SER A 27 -2.95 10.32 -3.20
CA SER A 27 -4.07 11.24 -3.00
C SER A 27 -5.36 10.41 -2.92
N GLY A 28 -6.25 10.73 -1.96
CA GLY A 28 -7.42 9.91 -1.64
C GLY A 28 -8.37 9.62 -2.81
N GLY A 29 -8.23 10.31 -3.94
CA GLY A 29 -9.03 10.10 -5.16
C GLY A 29 -8.63 8.88 -6.01
N VAL A 30 -7.39 8.38 -5.90
CA VAL A 30 -6.91 7.28 -6.77
C VAL A 30 -7.70 5.98 -6.54
N ALA A 31 -8.10 5.71 -5.29
CA ALA A 31 -8.84 4.50 -4.95
C ALA A 31 -10.27 4.53 -5.48
N GLU A 32 -10.91 5.69 -5.50
CA GLU A 32 -12.26 5.88 -6.03
C GLU A 32 -12.29 5.73 -7.55
N GLU A 33 -11.34 6.36 -8.25
CA GLU A 33 -11.19 6.24 -9.70
C GLU A 33 -10.89 4.80 -10.13
N TYR A 34 -10.00 4.12 -9.40
CA TYR A 34 -9.68 2.71 -9.63
C TYR A 34 -10.91 1.82 -9.43
N TRP A 35 -11.63 2.00 -8.32
CA TRP A 35 -12.84 1.23 -8.04
C TRP A 35 -13.88 1.43 -9.13
N LYS A 36 -14.14 2.69 -9.50
CA LYS A 36 -15.07 3.07 -10.56
C LYS A 36 -14.72 2.38 -11.89
N LYS A 37 -13.44 2.31 -12.23
CA LYS A 37 -12.95 1.63 -13.44
C LYS A 37 -13.21 0.11 -13.42
N ILE A 38 -12.91 -0.56 -12.30
CA ILE A 38 -13.04 -2.02 -12.18
C ILE A 38 -14.51 -2.44 -12.03
N MET A 39 -15.28 -1.68 -11.27
CA MET A 39 -16.67 -1.96 -10.91
C MET A 39 -17.67 -1.27 -11.83
N LYS A 40 -17.27 -0.94 -13.07
CA LYS A 40 -18.16 -0.40 -14.13
C LYS A 40 -18.99 0.81 -13.68
N ASN A 41 -18.34 1.76 -13.03
CA ASN A 41 -18.91 2.98 -12.48
C ASN A 41 -19.78 2.84 -11.22
N GLU A 42 -19.77 1.69 -10.56
CA GLU A 42 -20.36 1.58 -9.22
C GLU A 42 -19.60 2.44 -8.20
N PRO A 43 -20.31 3.05 -7.24
CA PRO A 43 -19.69 3.83 -6.17
C PRO A 43 -18.89 2.92 -5.24
N LEU A 44 -17.84 3.47 -4.63
CA LEU A 44 -17.10 2.78 -3.59
C LEU A 44 -17.99 2.55 -2.36
N PRO A 45 -18.14 1.31 -1.86
CA PRO A 45 -18.91 1.03 -0.65
C PRO A 45 -18.38 1.79 0.56
N GLU A 46 -19.29 2.30 1.39
CA GLU A 46 -18.96 3.08 2.59
C GLU A 46 -17.95 2.40 3.52
N PRO A 47 -18.04 1.07 3.81
CA PRO A 47 -17.06 0.40 4.66
C PRO A 47 -15.63 0.44 4.09
N ILE A 48 -15.48 0.38 2.77
CA ILE A 48 -14.17 0.42 2.11
C ILE A 48 -13.64 1.85 2.08
N LYS A 49 -14.53 2.83 1.87
CA LYS A 49 -14.21 4.25 1.93
C LYS A 49 -13.70 4.65 3.32
N GLU A 50 -14.35 4.16 4.38
CA GLU A 50 -13.93 4.35 5.77
C GLU A 50 -12.54 3.73 6.02
N LEU A 51 -12.29 2.51 5.51
CA LEU A 51 -10.98 1.86 5.62
C LEU A 51 -9.84 2.63 4.93
N LEU A 52 -10.11 3.30 3.81
CA LEU A 52 -9.13 4.09 3.07
C LEU A 52 -8.88 5.46 3.69
N ASN A 53 -9.91 6.04 4.29
CA ASN A 53 -9.86 7.37 4.91
C ASN A 53 -9.41 7.33 6.37
N ASN A 54 -9.11 6.17 6.94
CA ASN A 54 -8.70 6.06 8.34
C ASN A 54 -7.20 6.42 8.50
N PRO A 55 -6.84 7.61 9.04
CA PRO A 55 -5.45 7.94 9.35
C PRO A 55 -4.92 7.17 10.57
N PHE A 56 -5.79 6.44 11.30
CA PHE A 56 -5.52 5.73 12.54
C PHE A 56 -5.30 4.22 12.39
N ARG A 57 -4.79 3.73 11.25
CA ARG A 57 -4.01 2.48 11.28
C ARG A 57 -2.63 2.71 11.95
N THR A 58 -2.63 3.44 13.07
CA THR A 58 -1.57 3.59 14.05
C THR A 58 -1.50 2.30 14.85
N GLY A 59 -0.93 1.24 14.25
CA GLY A 59 -0.40 0.08 14.97
C GLY A 59 -1.34 -0.86 15.74
N GLU A 60 -2.44 -0.38 16.33
CA GLU A 60 -3.24 -1.07 17.34
C GLU A 60 -4.50 -1.75 16.78
N GLU A 61 -5.06 -1.27 15.67
CA GLU A 61 -6.10 -1.97 14.89
C GLU A 61 -5.50 -2.88 13.79
N ARG A 62 -4.22 -3.24 13.94
CA ARG A 62 -3.61 -4.28 13.12
C ARG A 62 -4.28 -5.58 13.53
N PHE A 63 -4.76 -6.37 12.56
CA PHE A 63 -5.29 -7.73 12.75
C PHE A 63 -4.63 -8.37 13.97
N VAL A 64 -5.40 -8.55 15.06
CA VAL A 64 -4.86 -9.17 16.27
C VAL A 64 -4.40 -10.55 15.83
N LYS A 65 -3.09 -10.80 15.94
CA LYS A 65 -2.49 -12.08 15.60
C LYS A 65 -2.76 -13.07 16.74
N ASP A 66 -4.04 -13.27 17.05
CA ASP A 66 -4.52 -14.15 18.12
C ASP A 66 -4.57 -15.62 17.69
N PHE A 67 -4.34 -15.89 16.40
CA PHE A 67 -4.18 -17.26 15.93
C PHE A 67 -3.01 -17.93 16.64
N LYS A 68 -3.29 -19.06 17.28
CA LYS A 68 -2.27 -19.90 17.91
C LYS A 68 -1.28 -20.32 16.82
N THR A 69 -0.09 -19.70 16.81
CA THR A 69 1.03 -20.04 15.92
C THR A 69 1.69 -21.37 16.26
N LYS A 70 1.08 -22.17 17.16
CA LYS A 70 1.57 -23.51 17.48
C LYS A 70 1.63 -24.30 16.17
N SER A 71 2.80 -24.83 15.85
CA SER A 71 2.95 -25.75 14.74
C SER A 71 2.07 -26.97 15.00
N ILE A 72 1.01 -27.12 14.21
CA ILE A 72 0.18 -28.33 14.20
C ILE A 72 0.67 -29.15 13.01
N VAL A 73 1.33 -30.27 13.28
CA VAL A 73 1.64 -31.27 12.26
C VAL A 73 0.43 -32.21 12.18
N ILE A 74 -0.29 -32.19 11.06
CA ILE A 74 -1.38 -33.12 10.78
C ILE A 74 -0.80 -34.24 9.90
N ILE A 75 -0.61 -35.43 10.46
CA ILE A 75 -0.15 -36.60 9.71
C ILE A 75 -1.38 -37.40 9.29
N TYR A 76 -1.62 -37.48 7.99
CA TYR A 76 -2.64 -38.37 7.43
C TYR A 76 -2.03 -39.75 7.22
N HIS A 77 -2.55 -40.75 7.92
CA HIS A 77 -2.25 -42.15 7.65
C HIS A 77 -3.35 -42.70 6.74
N ASN A 78 -2.97 -43.26 5.59
CA ASN A 78 -3.87 -44.06 4.79
C ASN A 78 -3.77 -45.52 5.28
N PRO A 79 -4.82 -46.07 5.91
CA PRO A 79 -4.79 -47.44 6.44
C PRO A 79 -4.85 -48.53 5.36
N ASN A 80 -5.00 -48.15 4.08
CA ASN A 80 -5.21 -49.08 2.96
C ASN A 80 -4.04 -49.11 1.96
N VAL A 81 -2.82 -48.82 2.39
CA VAL A 81 -1.57 -49.00 1.62
C VAL A 81 -0.66 -49.98 2.33
#